data_AF-A0A944PEV8-F1
#
_entry.id   AF-A0A944PEV8-F1
#
_cell.length_a   1.000
_cell.length_b   1.000
_cell.length_c   1.000
_cell.angle_alpha   90.00
_cell.angle_beta   90.00
_cell.angle_gamma   90.00
#
_symmetry.space_group_name_H-M   'P 1'
#
loop_
_entity.id
_entity.type
_entity.pdbx_description
1 polymer ?
#
loop_
_entity_poly.entity_id
_entity_poly.type
_entity_poly.pdbx_seq_one_letter_code
_entity_poly.pdbx_strand_id
1 'polypeptide(L)'
;MKTTGYGMHPEHIAALLAASGEAAIVLTYDEDRAFAGVSLDRFASVNSTRLDWQGVEVLERSDEFDGAGLRELVRRHGGEGELVVMFWGNHAVPTVALETDVAAAHAEMVVDSCY
;
A
#
# COMPACT_ATOMS: atom_id res chain seq x y z
N MET A 1 7.65 -7.49 22.00
CA MET A 1 6.68 -7.10 20.95
C MET A 1 7.27 -7.58 19.64
N LYS A 2 6.68 -8.57 18.96
CA LYS A 2 7.18 -9.01 17.66
C LYS A 2 6.98 -7.85 16.68
N THR A 3 8.06 -7.32 16.14
CA THR A 3 8.05 -6.42 15.00
C THR A 3 7.69 -7.28 13.78
N THR A 4 6.39 -7.49 13.54
CA THR A 4 5.92 -7.91 12.22
C THR A 4 6.14 -6.73 11.30
N GLY A 5 7.18 -6.81 10.46
CA GLY A 5 7.40 -5.83 9.40
C GLY A 5 6.41 -6.07 8.27
N TYR A 6 5.86 -5.00 7.71
CA TYR A 6 5.03 -5.09 6.49
C TYR A 6 5.91 -5.49 5.30
N GLY A 7 5.45 -6.42 4.46
CA GLY A 7 6.24 -6.93 3.33
C GLY A 7 7.32 -7.96 3.74
N MET A 8 7.10 -8.71 4.82
CA MET A 8 8.00 -9.80 5.23
C MET A 8 7.64 -11.15 4.59
N HIS A 9 6.50 -11.21 3.88
CA HIS A 9 5.96 -12.38 3.20
C HIS A 9 5.95 -12.17 1.67
N PRO A 10 7.13 -12.26 1.00
CA PRO A 10 7.25 -12.02 -0.43
C PRO A 10 6.37 -12.96 -1.28
N GLU A 11 5.97 -14.12 -0.75
CA GLU A 11 5.04 -15.06 -1.37
C GLU A 11 3.63 -14.47 -1.55
N HIS A 12 3.14 -13.67 -0.61
CA HIS A 12 1.83 -13.03 -0.71
C HIS A 12 1.86 -11.90 -1.74
N ILE A 13 2.97 -11.17 -1.80
CA ILE A 13 3.20 -10.12 -2.79
C ILE A 13 3.32 -10.74 -4.20
N ALA A 14 4.04 -11.86 -4.33
CA ALA A 14 4.11 -12.60 -5.58
C ALA A 14 2.74 -13.13 -6.04
N ALA A 15 1.90 -13.60 -5.10
CA ALA A 15 0.54 -14.03 -5.38
C ALA A 15 -0.35 -12.85 -5.85
N LEU A 16 -0.24 -11.69 -5.22
CA LEU A 16 -0.93 -10.47 -5.63
C LEU A 16 -0.51 -10.04 -7.05
N LEU A 17 0.79 -10.04 -7.35
CA LEU A 17 1.32 -9.70 -8.67
C LEU A 17 0.84 -10.70 -9.73
N ALA A 18 0.86 -11.99 -9.43
CA ALA A 18 0.38 -13.03 -10.34
C ALA A 18 -1.13 -12.91 -10.60
N ALA A 19 -1.92 -12.59 -9.57
CA ALA A 19 -3.36 -12.39 -9.71
C ALA A 19 -3.72 -11.13 -10.50
N SER A 20 -2.94 -10.06 -10.32
CA SER A 20 -3.13 -8.78 -11.00
C SER A 20 -2.65 -8.81 -12.47
N GLY A 21 -1.72 -9.71 -12.80
CA GLY A 21 -1.21 -9.89 -14.16
C GLY A 21 -0.61 -8.61 -14.74
N GLU A 22 -0.99 -8.27 -15.97
CA GLU A 22 -0.49 -7.08 -16.68
C GLU A 22 -0.97 -5.75 -16.07
N ALA A 23 -1.96 -5.77 -15.17
CA ALA A 23 -2.41 -4.58 -14.47
C ALA A 23 -1.46 -4.16 -13.33
N ALA A 24 -0.53 -5.03 -12.92
CA ALA A 24 0.47 -4.70 -11.91
C ALA A 24 1.66 -3.95 -12.49
N ILE A 25 1.92 -2.78 -11.91
CA ILE A 25 3.11 -1.99 -12.21
C ILE A 25 4.07 -2.14 -11.03
N VAL A 26 5.19 -2.82 -11.26
CA VAL A 26 6.31 -2.86 -10.31
C VAL A 26 7.18 -1.63 -10.59
N LEU A 27 7.20 -0.69 -9.66
CA LEU A 27 7.95 0.55 -9.85
C LEU A 27 9.46 0.29 -9.84
N THR A 28 10.17 1.02 -10.71
CA THR A 28 11.62 1.14 -10.62
C THR A 28 12.02 1.92 -9.37
N TYR A 29 13.31 1.86 -9.02
CA TYR A 29 13.82 2.62 -7.87
C TYR A 29 13.58 4.13 -7.99
N ASP A 30 13.79 4.70 -9.18
CA ASP A 30 13.61 6.15 -9.39
C ASP A 30 12.13 6.55 -9.30
N GLU A 31 11.23 5.72 -9.81
CA GLU A 31 9.78 5.92 -9.68
C GLU A 31 9.32 5.78 -8.22
N ASP A 32 9.79 4.76 -7.50
CA ASP A 32 9.55 4.62 -6.05
C ASP A 32 9.97 5.87 -5.30
N ARG A 33 11.19 6.36 -5.55
CA ARG A 33 11.71 7.57 -4.90
C ARG A 33 10.90 8.81 -5.24
N ALA A 34 10.46 8.95 -6.49
CA ALA A 34 9.62 10.06 -6.92
C ALA A 34 8.24 10.02 -6.24
N PHE A 35 7.58 8.85 -6.22
CA PHE A 35 6.28 8.70 -5.57
C PHE A 35 6.35 8.88 -4.07
N ALA A 36 7.36 8.34 -3.41
CA ALA A 36 7.59 8.56 -1.98
C ALA A 36 7.80 10.04 -1.66
N GLY A 37 8.52 10.77 -2.51
CA GLY A 37 8.74 12.22 -2.37
C GLY A 37 7.45 13.06 -2.34
N VAL A 38 6.43 12.65 -3.10
CA VAL A 38 5.12 13.34 -3.13
C VAL A 38 4.09 12.77 -2.16
N SER A 39 4.38 11.62 -1.53
CA SER A 39 3.41 10.89 -0.69
C SER A 39 3.91 10.64 0.73
N LEU A 40 4.89 9.76 0.94
CA LEU A 40 5.41 9.37 2.25
C LEU A 40 6.25 10.47 2.90
N ASP A 41 7.07 11.16 2.12
CA ASP A 41 8.04 12.13 2.62
C ASP A 41 7.38 13.42 3.15
N ARG A 42 6.05 13.57 2.94
CA ARG A 42 5.25 14.65 3.54
C ARG A 42 4.99 14.46 5.04
N PHE A 43 5.24 13.26 5.55
CA PHE A 43 5.03 12.91 6.95
C PHE A 43 6.36 12.90 7.69
N ALA A 44 6.38 13.45 8.91
CA ALA A 44 7.51 13.23 9.81
C ALA A 44 7.59 11.73 10.19
N SER A 45 8.74 11.28 10.69
CA SER A 45 8.87 9.90 11.18
C SER A 45 8.91 9.85 12.72
N VAL A 46 8.18 8.90 13.30
CA VAL A 46 8.28 8.54 14.71
C VAL A 46 9.23 7.36 14.85
N ASN A 47 10.27 7.52 15.67
CA ASN A 47 11.28 6.48 15.94
C ASN A 47 11.87 5.84 14.65
N SER A 48 12.04 6.65 13.60
CA SER A 48 12.65 6.27 12.31
C SER A 48 11.94 5.18 11.49
N THR A 49 10.78 4.67 11.93
CA THR A 49 10.15 3.47 11.33
C THR A 49 8.65 3.56 11.15
N ARG A 50 8.02 4.65 11.61
CA ARG A 50 6.58 4.88 11.47
C ARG A 50 6.34 6.29 10.97
N LEU A 51 5.30 6.48 10.17
CA LEU A 51 4.83 7.81 9.82
C LEU A 51 4.17 8.44 11.05
N ASP A 52 4.51 9.70 11.29
CA ASP A 52 3.80 10.55 12.23
C ASP A 52 2.54 11.10 11.55
N TRP A 53 1.39 10.61 12.00
CA TRP A 53 0.09 11.06 11.52
C TRP A 53 -0.45 12.26 12.31
N GLN A 54 0.26 12.74 13.34
CA GLN A 54 -0.20 13.87 14.14
C GLN A 54 -0.27 15.15 13.29
N GLY A 55 -1.42 15.81 13.34
CA GLY A 55 -1.65 17.07 12.62
C GLY A 55 -1.93 16.90 11.12
N VAL A 56 -2.01 15.66 10.61
CA VAL A 56 -2.44 15.41 9.24
C VAL A 56 -3.96 15.34 9.18
N GLU A 57 -4.55 15.96 8.15
CA GLU A 57 -5.95 15.78 7.82
C GLU A 57 -6.20 14.32 7.41
N VAL A 58 -6.98 13.60 8.22
CA VAL A 58 -7.44 12.25 7.92
C VAL A 58 -8.83 12.36 7.30
N LEU A 59 -8.93 12.07 6.01
CA LEU A 59 -10.22 12.06 5.30
C LEU A 59 -11.15 10.97 5.85
N GLU A 60 -10.61 9.78 6.06
CA GLU A 60 -11.32 8.65 6.64
C GLU A 60 -10.36 7.67 7.30
N ARG A 61 -10.83 6.98 8.34
CA ARG A 61 -10.13 5.87 8.99
C ARG A 61 -11.11 4.73 9.19
N SER A 62 -10.72 3.53 8.77
CA SER A 62 -11.41 2.29 9.14
C SER A 62 -10.85 1.74 10.45
N ASP A 63 -11.72 1.26 11.34
CA ASP A 63 -11.34 0.47 12.50
C ASP A 63 -11.14 -1.01 12.16
N GLU A 64 -11.64 -1.43 10.99
CA GLU A 64 -11.43 -2.76 10.41
C GLU A 64 -10.18 -2.74 9.53
N PHE A 65 -9.25 -3.65 9.80
CA PHE A 65 -8.06 -3.90 8.99
C PHE A 65 -8.17 -5.26 8.31
N ASP A 66 -9.16 -5.38 7.42
CA ASP A 66 -9.40 -6.54 6.58
C ASP A 66 -9.61 -6.13 5.11
N GLY A 67 -9.73 -7.12 4.22
CA GLY A 67 -9.91 -6.85 2.79
C GLY A 67 -11.23 -6.14 2.46
N ALA A 68 -12.29 -6.31 3.27
CA ALA A 68 -13.55 -5.61 3.04
C ALA A 68 -13.42 -4.12 3.36
N GLY A 69 -12.81 -3.79 4.49
CA GLY A 69 -12.51 -2.41 4.87
C GLY A 69 -11.58 -1.72 3.88
N LEU A 70 -10.52 -2.39 3.44
CA LEU A 70 -9.61 -1.83 2.43
C LEU A 70 -10.32 -1.62 1.09
N ARG A 71 -11.12 -2.58 0.62
CA ARG A 71 -11.89 -2.46 -0.63
C ARG A 71 -12.81 -1.25 -0.61
N GLU A 72 -13.54 -1.05 0.49
CA GLU A 72 -14.47 0.06 0.63
C GLU A 72 -13.74 1.41 0.63
N LEU A 73 -12.63 1.52 1.37
CA LEU A 73 -11.81 2.74 1.37
C LEU A 73 -11.27 3.07 -0.02
N VAL A 74 -10.72 2.08 -0.72
CA VAL A 74 -10.18 2.27 -2.08
C VAL A 74 -11.27 2.71 -3.05
N ARG A 75 -12.45 2.08 -3.03
CA ARG A 75 -13.56 2.46 -3.93
C ARG A 75 -14.15 3.83 -3.64
N ARG A 76 -14.14 4.24 -2.37
CA ARG A 76 -14.74 5.52 -1.96
C ARG A 76 -13.84 6.70 -2.29
N HIS A 77 -12.53 6.53 -2.15
CA HIS A 77 -11.56 7.63 -2.28
C HIS A 77 -10.74 7.57 -3.58
N GLY A 78 -10.68 6.42 -4.25
CA GLY A 78 -10.00 6.27 -5.54
C GLY A 78 -10.94 6.59 -6.70
N GLY A 79 -10.45 7.36 -7.66
CA GLY A 79 -11.12 7.64 -8.93
C GLY A 79 -10.97 6.50 -9.96
N GLU A 80 -11.84 6.52 -10.96
CA GLU A 80 -11.73 5.63 -12.12
C GLU A 80 -10.39 5.87 -12.85
N GLY A 81 -9.63 4.80 -13.08
CA GLY A 81 -8.31 4.86 -13.71
C GLY A 81 -7.20 5.46 -12.83
N GLU A 82 -7.47 5.82 -11.57
CA GLU A 82 -6.42 6.25 -10.65
C GLU A 82 -5.62 5.06 -10.11
N LEU A 83 -4.33 5.31 -9.83
CA LEU A 83 -3.42 4.31 -9.30
C LEU A 83 -3.35 4.36 -7.78
N VAL A 84 -3.52 3.20 -7.15
CA VAL A 84 -3.19 2.94 -5.76
C VAL A 84 -1.73 2.48 -5.69
N VAL A 85 -0.89 3.26 -5.03
CA VAL A 85 0.54 2.96 -4.83
C VAL A 85 0.76 2.37 -3.44
N MET A 86 1.27 1.13 -3.40
CA MET A 86 1.47 0.36 -2.18
C MET A 86 2.94 0.32 -1.80
N PHE A 87 3.27 1.04 -0.72
CA PHE A 87 4.59 1.02 -0.10
C PHE A 87 4.65 -0.01 1.02
N TRP A 88 5.75 -0.74 1.07
CA TRP A 88 5.98 -1.76 2.09
C TRP A 88 6.91 -1.22 3.17
N GLY A 89 6.72 -1.69 4.40
CA GLY A 89 7.65 -1.42 5.51
C GLY A 89 9.01 -2.11 5.35
N ASN A 90 9.19 -2.90 4.30
CA ASN A 90 10.41 -3.61 3.94
C ASN A 90 10.96 -3.08 2.61
N HIS A 91 12.10 -2.38 2.66
CA HIS A 91 12.75 -1.80 1.48
C HIS A 91 13.27 -2.83 0.46
N ALA A 92 13.32 -4.12 0.80
CA ALA A 92 13.65 -5.18 -0.16
C ALA A 92 12.47 -5.56 -1.06
N VAL A 93 11.25 -5.10 -0.73
CA VAL A 93 10.06 -5.35 -1.53
C VAL A 93 9.81 -4.14 -2.44
N PRO A 94 9.63 -4.34 -3.75
CA PRO A 94 9.34 -3.24 -4.64
C PRO A 94 7.95 -2.66 -4.37
N THR A 95 7.84 -1.34 -4.48
CA THR A 95 6.55 -0.64 -4.49
C THR A 95 5.73 -1.07 -5.70
N VAL A 96 4.46 -1.37 -5.48
CA VAL A 96 3.53 -1.84 -6.52
C VAL A 96 2.44 -0.79 -6.70
N ALA A 97 2.11 -0.48 -7.95
CA ALA A 97 0.95 0.32 -8.31
C ALA A 97 -0.09 -0.54 -9.04
N LEU A 98 -1.36 -0.36 -8.67
CA LEU A 98 -2.52 -1.00 -9.29
C LEU A 98 -3.58 0.05 -9.56
N GLU A 99 -4.37 -0.12 -10.61
CA GLU A 99 -5.60 0.67 -10.77
C GLU A 99 -6.54 0.42 -9.58
N THR A 100 -7.30 1.46 -9.22
CA THR A 100 -8.23 1.47 -8.07
C THR A 100 -9.15 0.25 -8.07
N ASP A 101 -9.74 -0.12 -9.20
CA ASP A 101 -10.63 -1.27 -9.30
C ASP A 101 -9.92 -2.60 -9.07
N VAL A 102 -8.67 -2.72 -9.53
CA VAL A 102 -7.84 -3.92 -9.36
C VAL A 102 -7.39 -4.04 -7.90
N ALA A 103 -6.95 -2.94 -7.29
CA ALA A 103 -6.63 -2.88 -5.86
C ALA A 103 -7.85 -3.25 -4.99
N ALA A 104 -9.04 -2.76 -5.33
CA ALA A 104 -10.27 -3.10 -4.64
C ALA A 104 -10.70 -4.57 -4.85
N ALA A 105 -10.47 -5.12 -6.04
CA ALA A 105 -10.76 -6.53 -6.34
C ALA A 105 -9.85 -7.48 -5.55
N HIS A 106 -8.58 -7.10 -5.34
CA HIS A 106 -7.58 -7.90 -4.64
C HIS A 106 -7.28 -7.44 -3.21
N ALA A 107 -8.18 -6.67 -2.60
CA ALA A 107 -7.97 -6.07 -1.29
C ALA A 107 -7.60 -7.07 -0.18
N GLU A 108 -8.20 -8.26 -0.17
CA GLU A 108 -7.82 -9.33 0.78
C GLU A 108 -6.35 -9.74 0.60
N MET A 109 -5.88 -9.92 -0.64
CA MET A 109 -4.48 -10.29 -0.91
C MET A 109 -3.52 -9.18 -0.50
N VAL A 110 -3.91 -7.90 -0.66
CA VAL A 110 -3.13 -6.76 -0.19
C VAL A 110 -3.02 -6.79 1.34
N VAL A 111 -4.12 -7.01 2.06
CA VAL A 111 -4.08 -7.12 3.53
C VAL A 111 -3.27 -8.34 3.97
N ASP A 112 -3.40 -9.48 3.29
CA ASP A 112 -2.60 -10.68 3.59
C ASP A 112 -1.09 -10.43 3.39
N SER A 113 -0.70 -9.57 2.44
CA SER A 113 0.69 -9.19 2.22
C SER A 113 1.28 -8.25 3.29
N CYS A 114 0.43 -7.68 4.13
CA CYS A 114 0.83 -6.84 5.27
C CYS A 114 1.21 -7.65 6.51
N TYR A 115 0.76 -8.89 6.62
CA TYR A 115 1.06 -9.81 7.72
C TYR A 115 2.25 -10.69 7.39
#